data_AF-A0A8T5M4X1-F1
#
_entry.id   AF-A0A8T5M4X1-F1
#
_cell.length_a   1.000
_cell.length_b   1.000
_cell.length_c   1.000
_cell.angle_alpha   90.00
_cell.angle_beta   90.00
_cell.angle_gamma   90.00
#
_symmetry.space_group_name_H-M   'P 1'
#
loop_
_entity.id
_entity.type
_entity.pdbx_description
1 polymer ?
#
loop_
_entity_poly.entity_id
_entity_poly.type
_entity_poly.pdbx_seq_one_letter_code
_entity_poly.pdbx_strand_id
1 'polypeptide(L)'
;MDNKELRRNFIKTAYQTLDSVVAPTPYLEITEGDNVNVTFLNGEGRLPTPKSTEITVLDIDLASLFFDDFHVLKEGVTGTGKSYTADALGHMICSSDGYLNLTLSGGAIGTSAVQPFTTFDPKKMELHVDPKKCAKYGILFLDEINAGDFKDTSRVVEGVAQVNGEREYLRLPIPDTDRYKKISIIAAMNPSDALHSHARELSIAGENRFLKFKFPNGVSENASGQPDKDISDDLHEQFWRSFQEKTGDKRGWRDIYPLVTDEQQFRAELDGATQEFIDIALSYVGNDPLEAFERNAGLLQQAGIRPLFSVRKDNDYKKILDAQSALKHGFVRRDVRKIRNLSRLLGFIKSIKDGSYNPTVSLNDVAASIGIVLESKAVNGTVDGKLMTLVNDALATYRKMTEEIGIPAGYGLRQAVWQAAVNAGQRNGFKTYIDTLRQGAVQINTQQTGNASQVVARSRMLADLVVLEHFSKTYEQDVTAALKEKGNAAFGAFAQVYEANKNKGSVYQRLDSIIR
;
A
#
# COMPACT_ATOMS: atom_id res chain seq x y z
N MET A 1 -14.90 26.44 3.12
CA MET A 1 -13.92 25.78 4.00
C MET A 1 -12.94 25.03 3.10
N ASP A 2 -11.65 25.05 3.43
CA ASP A 2 -10.65 24.25 2.69
C ASP A 2 -10.93 22.74 2.89
N ASN A 3 -10.84 21.94 1.84
CA ASN A 3 -11.05 20.49 1.89
C ASN A 3 -10.09 19.82 2.89
N LYS A 4 -8.87 20.35 3.06
CA LYS A 4 -7.93 19.85 4.08
C LYS A 4 -8.47 20.06 5.49
N GLU A 5 -9.04 21.22 5.77
CA GLU A 5 -9.63 21.55 7.07
C GLU A 5 -10.89 20.72 7.33
N LEU A 6 -11.72 20.53 6.30
CA LEU A 6 -12.90 19.67 6.35
C LEU A 6 -12.51 18.22 6.70
N ARG A 7 -11.50 17.66 6.02
CA ARG A 7 -10.96 16.33 6.31
C ARG A 7 -10.41 16.21 7.73
N ARG A 8 -9.63 17.21 8.17
CA ARG A 8 -9.10 17.27 9.55
C ARG A 8 -10.23 17.21 10.58
N ASN A 9 -11.27 18.01 10.40
CA ASN A 9 -12.42 18.04 11.31
C ASN A 9 -13.23 16.75 11.26
N PHE A 10 -13.35 16.12 10.10
CA PHE A 10 -13.99 14.82 9.93
C PHE A 10 -13.26 13.74 10.75
N ILE A 11 -11.95 13.61 10.54
CA ILE A 11 -11.11 12.61 11.23
C ILE A 11 -11.10 12.86 12.75
N LYS A 12 -10.91 14.11 13.20
CA LYS A 12 -10.92 14.43 14.63
C LYS A 12 -12.24 14.09 15.30
N THR A 13 -13.35 14.41 14.63
CA THR A 13 -14.68 14.11 15.16
C THR A 13 -14.90 12.59 15.19
N ALA A 14 -14.41 11.86 14.19
CA ALA A 14 -14.50 10.40 14.15
C ALA A 14 -13.80 9.75 15.34
N TYR A 15 -12.56 10.13 15.65
CA TYR A 15 -11.88 9.62 16.85
C TYR A 15 -12.62 9.98 18.14
N GLN A 16 -13.00 11.24 18.31
CA GLN A 16 -13.69 11.69 19.52
C GLN A 16 -15.02 10.96 19.76
N THR A 17 -15.77 10.68 18.69
CA THR A 17 -17.04 9.95 18.77
C THR A 17 -16.81 8.45 18.98
N LEU A 18 -15.77 7.85 18.39
CA LEU A 18 -15.50 6.42 18.54
C LEU A 18 -14.81 6.06 19.86
N ASP A 19 -14.07 6.98 20.49
CA ASP A 19 -13.38 6.71 21.76
C ASP A 19 -14.34 6.26 22.88
N SER A 20 -15.60 6.72 22.84
CA SER A 20 -16.64 6.35 23.80
C SER A 20 -17.18 4.93 23.61
N VAL A 21 -17.12 4.37 22.39
CA VAL A 21 -17.77 3.10 22.03
C VAL A 21 -16.80 2.02 21.56
N VAL A 22 -15.62 2.39 21.07
CA VAL A 22 -14.57 1.45 20.64
C VAL A 22 -13.36 1.65 21.54
N ALA A 23 -12.83 0.55 22.06
CA ALA A 23 -11.54 0.59 22.74
C ALA A 23 -10.40 0.62 21.70
N PRO A 24 -9.44 1.55 21.83
CA PRO A 24 -8.25 1.54 20.97
C PRO A 24 -7.52 0.22 21.22
N THR A 25 -7.56 -0.68 20.23
CA THR A 25 -6.91 -1.97 20.34
C THR A 25 -5.55 -1.89 19.67
N PRO A 26 -4.43 -1.91 20.43
CA PRO A 26 -3.09 -1.78 19.87
C PRO A 26 -2.79 -2.93 18.92
N TYR A 27 -2.29 -2.60 17.72
CA TYR A 27 -1.94 -3.60 16.71
C TYR A 27 -0.42 -3.73 16.56
N LEU A 28 0.26 -2.62 16.28
CA LEU A 28 1.70 -2.58 16.17
C LEU A 28 2.26 -1.21 16.57
N GLU A 29 3.56 -1.15 16.81
CA GLU A 29 4.31 0.10 16.87
C GLU A 29 5.45 0.12 15.89
N ILE A 30 5.67 1.31 15.36
CA ILE A 30 6.82 1.64 14.54
C ILE A 30 7.67 2.62 15.33
N THR A 31 8.91 2.21 15.62
CA THR A 31 9.91 3.08 16.24
C THR A 31 10.92 3.51 15.19
N GLU A 32 11.09 4.83 15.06
CA GLU A 32 11.88 5.43 14.00
C GLU A 32 13.20 6.04 14.51
N GLY A 33 14.28 5.74 13.78
CA GLY A 33 15.59 6.33 13.93
C GLY A 33 16.46 6.01 12.71
N ASP A 34 17.74 5.76 12.95
CA ASP A 34 18.66 5.28 11.91
C ASP A 34 18.21 3.91 11.38
N ASN A 35 17.62 3.10 12.26
CA ASN A 35 16.90 1.87 11.95
C ASN A 35 15.41 2.05 12.23
N VAL A 36 14.60 1.23 11.56
CA VAL A 36 13.17 1.09 11.82
C VAL A 36 12.95 -0.21 12.57
N ASN A 37 12.18 -0.17 13.65
CA ASN A 37 11.71 -1.37 14.31
C ASN A 37 10.18 -1.45 14.24
N VAL A 38 9.67 -2.66 13.98
CA VAL A 38 8.24 -2.95 13.99
C VAL A 38 7.99 -3.97 15.09
N THR A 39 7.21 -3.59 16.09
CA THR A 39 6.79 -4.47 17.18
C THR A 39 5.31 -4.74 17.04
N PHE A 40 4.92 -6.00 16.84
CA PHE A 40 3.51 -6.40 16.88
C PHE A 40 3.05 -6.48 18.34
N LEU A 41 2.04 -5.69 18.67
CA LEU A 41 1.51 -5.60 20.03
C LEU A 41 0.44 -6.64 20.29
N ASN A 42 -0.22 -7.15 19.23
CA ASN A 42 -1.23 -8.21 19.33
C ASN A 42 -2.34 -7.94 20.36
N GLY A 43 -2.65 -6.66 20.60
CA GLY A 43 -3.68 -6.22 21.54
C GLY A 43 -3.13 -5.79 22.88
N GLU A 44 -1.83 -5.99 23.15
CA GLU A 44 -1.18 -5.61 24.41
C GLU A 44 -0.91 -4.10 24.43
N GLY A 45 -1.33 -3.47 25.53
CA GLY A 45 -1.11 -2.06 25.79
C GLY A 45 0.31 -1.82 26.27
N ARG A 46 0.85 -0.64 25.99
CA ARG A 46 2.12 -0.24 26.61
C ARG A 46 2.22 1.26 26.80
N LEU A 47 3.24 1.65 27.57
CA LEU A 47 3.58 3.05 27.75
C LEU A 47 4.11 3.65 26.44
N PRO A 48 3.72 4.89 26.09
CA PRO A 48 4.27 5.60 24.94
C PRO A 48 5.79 5.68 25.02
N THR A 49 6.47 5.33 23.94
CA THR A 49 7.92 5.43 23.82
C THR A 49 8.29 6.64 22.93
N PRO A 50 9.40 7.34 23.19
CA PRO A 50 9.82 8.44 22.32
C PRO A 50 10.11 7.95 20.89
N LYS A 51 9.77 8.78 19.90
CA LYS A 51 9.96 8.48 18.45
C LYS A 51 9.23 7.21 17.97
N SER A 52 8.19 6.82 18.68
CA SER A 52 7.35 5.71 18.27
C SER A 52 5.97 6.19 17.83
N THR A 53 5.36 5.42 16.94
CA THR A 53 3.95 5.58 16.57
C THR A 53 3.27 4.25 16.81
N GLU A 54 2.37 4.23 17.80
CA GLU A 54 1.42 3.13 17.98
C GLU A 54 0.30 3.23 16.94
N ILE A 55 0.00 2.09 16.33
CA ILE A 55 -1.05 1.90 15.36
C ILE A 55 -2.06 0.94 15.95
N THR A 56 -3.32 1.38 16.01
CA THR A 56 -4.44 0.60 16.49
C THR A 56 -5.25 0.02 15.33
N VAL A 57 -6.12 -0.93 15.64
CA VAL A 57 -7.10 -1.46 14.66
C VAL A 57 -7.99 -0.35 14.10
N LEU A 58 -8.43 0.58 14.95
CA LEU A 58 -9.26 1.70 14.53
C LEU A 58 -8.52 2.64 13.56
N ASP A 59 -7.22 2.87 13.78
CA ASP A 59 -6.40 3.66 12.85
C ASP A 59 -6.36 3.03 11.45
N ILE A 60 -6.23 1.70 11.37
CA ILE A 60 -6.23 0.95 10.11
C ILE A 60 -7.58 1.07 9.40
N ASP A 61 -8.68 0.84 10.13
CA ASP A 61 -10.03 0.88 9.54
C ASP A 61 -10.36 2.28 9.05
N LEU A 62 -10.18 3.30 9.89
CA LEU A 62 -10.48 4.69 9.54
C LEU A 62 -9.61 5.17 8.38
N ALA A 63 -8.30 4.89 8.40
CA ALA A 63 -7.41 5.28 7.31
C ALA A 63 -7.74 4.56 6.00
N SER A 64 -8.20 3.31 6.05
CA SER A 64 -8.59 2.57 4.85
C SER A 64 -9.74 3.21 4.07
N LEU A 65 -10.62 3.97 4.75
CA LEU A 65 -11.72 4.68 4.10
C LEU A 65 -11.25 5.72 3.10
N PHE A 66 -10.00 6.19 3.18
CA PHE A 66 -9.45 7.24 2.32
C PHE A 66 -8.83 6.71 1.03
N PHE A 67 -8.81 5.38 0.81
CA PHE A 67 -8.15 4.77 -0.35
C PHE A 67 -9.13 3.92 -1.19
N ASP A 68 -9.15 4.13 -2.51
CA ASP A 68 -10.08 3.44 -3.42
C ASP A 68 -9.46 2.22 -4.12
N ASP A 69 -8.17 1.98 -3.90
CA ASP A 69 -7.40 0.96 -4.60
C ASP A 69 -7.02 -0.25 -3.72
N PHE A 70 -7.46 -0.28 -2.45
CA PHE A 70 -7.33 -1.45 -1.59
C PHE A 70 -8.39 -1.53 -0.49
N HIS A 71 -8.53 -2.73 0.05
CA HIS A 71 -9.48 -3.07 1.11
C HIS A 71 -8.75 -3.74 2.28
N VAL A 72 -9.37 -3.75 3.45
CA VAL A 72 -8.80 -4.35 4.67
C VAL A 72 -9.45 -5.71 4.91
N LEU A 73 -8.65 -6.72 5.27
CA LEU A 73 -9.12 -8.03 5.70
C LEU A 73 -8.57 -8.34 7.09
N LYS A 74 -9.47 -8.59 8.05
CA LYS A 74 -9.15 -8.95 9.43
C LYS A 74 -9.26 -10.46 9.61
N GLU A 75 -8.16 -11.11 9.96
CA GLU A 75 -8.14 -12.53 10.31
C GLU A 75 -7.96 -12.70 11.81
N GLY A 76 -8.92 -13.28 12.51
CA GLY A 76 -8.80 -13.51 13.95
C GLY A 76 -9.94 -14.35 14.49
N VAL A 77 -9.84 -14.79 15.74
CA VAL A 77 -10.86 -15.65 16.36
C VAL A 77 -12.22 -14.92 16.45
N THR A 78 -13.33 -15.66 16.38
CA THR A 78 -14.67 -15.12 16.62
C THR A 78 -14.77 -14.51 18.02
N GLY A 79 -15.53 -13.44 18.17
CA GLY A 79 -15.77 -12.80 19.48
C GLY A 79 -14.66 -11.84 19.96
N THR A 80 -13.60 -11.61 19.18
CA THR A 80 -12.55 -10.64 19.54
C THR A 80 -12.91 -9.18 19.21
N GLY A 81 -14.11 -8.92 18.66
CA GLY A 81 -14.56 -7.56 18.31
C GLY A 81 -14.34 -7.13 16.85
N LYS A 82 -14.05 -8.06 15.93
CA LYS A 82 -13.80 -7.75 14.50
C LYS A 82 -14.94 -6.95 13.84
N SER A 83 -16.16 -7.45 13.98
CA SER A 83 -17.39 -6.83 13.48
C SER A 83 -17.72 -5.56 14.24
N TYR A 84 -17.68 -5.62 15.57
CA TYR A 84 -18.01 -4.50 16.45
C TYR A 84 -17.28 -3.19 16.09
N THR A 85 -15.95 -3.22 15.87
CA THR A 85 -15.21 -2.01 15.47
C THR A 85 -15.64 -1.48 14.09
N ALA A 86 -15.90 -2.38 13.14
CA ALA A 86 -16.35 -2.00 11.80
C ALA A 86 -17.79 -1.47 11.80
N ASP A 87 -18.66 -2.09 12.61
CA ASP A 87 -20.06 -1.67 12.82
C ASP A 87 -20.10 -0.28 13.44
N ALA A 88 -19.34 -0.02 14.50
CA ALA A 88 -19.27 1.30 15.14
C ALA A 88 -18.82 2.38 14.15
N LEU A 89 -17.74 2.13 13.39
CA LEU A 89 -17.24 3.05 12.38
C LEU A 89 -18.26 3.29 11.25
N GLY A 90 -18.86 2.22 10.74
CA GLY A 90 -19.82 2.22 9.64
C GLY A 90 -21.11 2.95 9.99
N HIS A 91 -21.73 2.58 11.12
CA HIS A 91 -22.94 3.23 11.63
C HIS A 91 -22.71 4.70 11.95
N MET A 92 -21.60 5.05 12.60
CA MET A 92 -21.26 6.44 12.91
C MET A 92 -21.22 7.30 11.64
N ILE A 93 -20.50 6.87 10.60
CA ILE A 93 -20.31 7.69 9.40
C ILE A 93 -21.55 7.69 8.51
N CYS A 94 -22.07 6.50 8.19
CA CYS A 94 -23.02 6.32 7.09
C CYS A 94 -24.46 6.02 7.55
N SER A 95 -24.71 5.87 8.86
CA SER A 95 -25.96 5.32 9.43
C SER A 95 -26.27 3.90 8.93
N SER A 96 -27.37 3.32 9.42
CA SER A 96 -27.89 2.05 8.90
C SER A 96 -28.36 2.12 7.43
N ASP A 97 -28.60 3.31 6.87
CA ASP A 97 -28.96 3.46 5.45
C ASP A 97 -27.73 3.37 4.51
N GLY A 98 -26.56 3.79 4.97
CA GLY A 98 -25.35 3.86 4.14
C GLY A 98 -24.27 2.82 4.49
N TYR A 99 -24.41 2.15 5.64
CA TYR A 99 -23.56 1.03 6.05
C TYR A 99 -24.28 -0.30 5.82
N LEU A 100 -23.55 -1.29 5.32
CA LEU A 100 -24.06 -2.64 5.12
C LEU A 100 -23.12 -3.65 5.77
N ASN A 101 -23.64 -4.44 6.71
CA ASN A 101 -22.96 -5.61 7.26
C ASN A 101 -23.57 -6.87 6.62
N LEU A 102 -22.72 -7.68 5.98
CA LEU A 102 -23.10 -8.97 5.39
C LEU A 102 -22.28 -10.09 6.03
N THR A 103 -22.97 -10.99 6.73
CA THR A 103 -22.40 -12.29 7.11
C THR A 103 -22.55 -13.26 5.94
N LEU A 104 -21.44 -13.62 5.32
CA LEU A 104 -21.42 -14.50 4.16
C LEU A 104 -21.49 -15.96 4.57
N SER A 105 -22.27 -16.75 3.82
CA SER A 105 -22.38 -18.19 4.03
C SER A 105 -22.51 -18.91 2.70
N GLY A 106 -21.96 -20.13 2.62
CA GLY A 106 -21.95 -20.93 1.39
C GLY A 106 -23.18 -21.84 1.28
N GLY A 107 -23.59 -22.14 0.04
CA GLY A 107 -24.69 -23.09 -0.26
C GLY A 107 -25.84 -22.48 -1.05
N ALA A 108 -26.85 -23.28 -1.40
CA ALA A 108 -27.99 -22.85 -2.22
C ALA A 108 -28.91 -21.80 -1.54
N ILE A 109 -28.78 -21.65 -0.21
CA ILE A 109 -29.54 -20.69 0.63
C ILE A 109 -28.55 -19.71 1.31
N GLY A 110 -27.27 -19.73 0.92
CA GLY A 110 -26.24 -18.89 1.52
C GLY A 110 -26.41 -17.41 1.15
N THR A 111 -25.95 -16.52 2.03
CA THR A 111 -25.96 -15.07 1.78
C THR A 111 -24.93 -14.73 0.72
N SER A 112 -25.38 -14.28 -0.46
CA SER A 112 -24.49 -13.83 -1.53
C SER A 112 -24.08 -12.37 -1.33
N ALA A 113 -22.80 -12.07 -1.60
CA ALA A 113 -22.26 -10.72 -1.55
C ALA A 113 -22.92 -9.77 -2.58
N VAL A 114 -23.42 -10.29 -3.72
CA VAL A 114 -24.02 -9.45 -4.78
C VAL A 114 -25.50 -9.16 -4.55
N GLN A 115 -26.18 -10.00 -3.76
CA GLN A 115 -27.63 -9.94 -3.55
C GLN A 115 -28.15 -8.54 -3.14
N PRO A 116 -27.50 -7.79 -2.23
CA PRO A 116 -27.97 -6.47 -1.82
C PRO A 116 -27.98 -5.42 -2.94
N PHE A 117 -27.25 -5.67 -4.03
CA PHE A 117 -27.11 -4.77 -5.17
C PHE A 117 -28.00 -5.15 -6.35
N THR A 118 -28.89 -6.13 -6.15
CA THR A 118 -29.73 -6.69 -7.21
C THR A 118 -31.21 -6.56 -6.88
N THR A 119 -32.05 -6.66 -7.90
CA THR A 119 -33.50 -6.70 -7.79
C THR A 119 -34.03 -7.83 -8.68
N PHE A 120 -35.02 -8.58 -8.18
CA PHE A 120 -35.64 -9.67 -8.92
C PHE A 120 -36.83 -9.15 -9.74
N ASP A 121 -36.85 -9.45 -11.04
CA ASP A 121 -38.02 -9.25 -11.90
C ASP A 121 -38.85 -10.56 -11.91
N PRO A 122 -39.98 -10.62 -11.18
CA PRO A 122 -40.81 -11.82 -11.12
C PRO A 122 -41.50 -12.15 -12.45
N LYS A 123 -41.59 -11.20 -13.40
CA LYS A 123 -42.20 -11.46 -14.72
C LYS A 123 -41.25 -12.20 -15.65
N LYS A 124 -39.95 -11.94 -15.52
CA LYS A 124 -38.90 -12.59 -16.32
C LYS A 124 -38.22 -13.73 -15.57
N MET A 125 -38.46 -13.87 -14.27
CA MET A 125 -37.76 -14.79 -13.38
C MET A 125 -36.24 -14.56 -13.41
N GLU A 126 -35.82 -13.29 -13.48
CA GLU A 126 -34.43 -12.87 -13.65
C GLU A 126 -34.01 -11.88 -12.55
N LEU A 127 -32.73 -11.95 -12.16
CA LEU A 127 -32.09 -10.96 -11.31
C LEU A 127 -31.41 -9.90 -12.19
N HIS A 128 -31.65 -8.64 -11.86
CA HIS A 128 -31.05 -7.47 -12.48
C HIS A 128 -30.19 -6.71 -11.48
N VAL A 129 -29.13 -6.08 -11.96
CA VAL A 129 -28.34 -5.17 -11.12
C VAL A 129 -29.13 -3.87 -10.95
N ASP A 130 -29.19 -3.34 -9.72
CA ASP A 130 -29.95 -2.12 -9.41
C ASP A 130 -28.99 -0.94 -9.17
N PRO A 131 -28.88 0.01 -10.12
CA PRO A 131 -27.96 1.15 -10.00
C PRO A 131 -28.19 1.99 -8.75
N LYS A 132 -29.44 2.10 -8.27
CA LYS A 132 -29.73 2.86 -7.05
C LYS A 132 -29.18 2.16 -5.82
N LYS A 133 -29.20 0.82 -5.78
CA LYS A 133 -28.60 0.04 -4.69
C LYS A 133 -27.07 0.04 -4.78
N CYS A 134 -26.49 0.02 -5.99
CA CYS A 134 -25.04 0.14 -6.19
C CYS A 134 -24.47 1.49 -5.74
N ALA A 135 -25.27 2.56 -5.81
CA ALA A 135 -24.92 3.89 -5.29
C ALA A 135 -25.47 4.17 -3.88
N LYS A 136 -25.99 3.16 -3.17
CA LYS A 136 -26.61 3.35 -1.86
C LYS A 136 -25.59 3.43 -0.73
N TYR A 137 -24.62 2.53 -0.72
CA TYR A 137 -23.77 2.26 0.44
C TYR A 137 -22.39 2.92 0.31
N GLY A 138 -21.90 3.52 1.40
CA GLY A 138 -20.55 4.09 1.48
C GLY A 138 -19.53 3.11 2.05
N ILE A 139 -19.96 2.26 2.99
CA ILE A 139 -19.11 1.28 3.67
C ILE A 139 -19.82 -0.08 3.68
N LEU A 140 -19.07 -1.12 3.35
CA LEU A 140 -19.49 -2.51 3.38
C LEU A 140 -18.57 -3.31 4.31
N PHE A 141 -19.18 -3.99 5.28
CA PHE A 141 -18.51 -5.01 6.07
C PHE A 141 -18.89 -6.40 5.57
N LEU A 142 -17.88 -7.20 5.20
CA LEU A 142 -18.05 -8.59 4.78
C LEU A 142 -17.52 -9.51 5.89
N ASP A 143 -18.41 -10.07 6.70
CA ASP A 143 -18.06 -11.05 7.71
C ASP A 143 -18.02 -12.46 7.11
N GLU A 144 -17.19 -13.31 7.69
CA GLU A 144 -16.97 -14.70 7.25
C GLU A 144 -16.70 -14.83 5.74
N ILE A 145 -15.84 -13.95 5.20
CA ILE A 145 -15.60 -13.87 3.75
C ILE A 145 -15.12 -15.19 3.12
N ASN A 146 -14.50 -16.05 3.91
CA ASN A 146 -14.05 -17.37 3.50
C ASN A 146 -15.14 -18.45 3.49
N ALA A 147 -16.33 -18.16 3.99
CA ALA A 147 -17.52 -19.00 3.87
C ALA A 147 -18.37 -18.68 2.62
N GLY A 148 -18.24 -17.47 2.06
CA GLY A 148 -19.03 -17.00 0.92
C GLY A 148 -18.63 -17.59 -0.45
N ASP A 149 -19.47 -17.35 -1.47
CA ASP A 149 -19.13 -17.68 -2.86
C ASP A 149 -18.01 -16.76 -3.37
N PHE A 150 -16.94 -17.38 -3.89
CA PHE A 150 -15.74 -16.66 -4.31
C PHE A 150 -15.98 -15.71 -5.49
N LYS A 151 -16.83 -16.10 -6.46
CA LYS A 151 -17.05 -15.28 -7.67
C LYS A 151 -17.82 -14.01 -7.33
N ASP A 152 -18.87 -14.14 -6.53
CA ASP A 152 -19.66 -12.98 -6.11
C ASP A 152 -18.83 -12.06 -5.22
N THR A 153 -18.16 -12.63 -4.22
CA THR A 153 -17.30 -11.90 -3.28
C THR A 153 -16.19 -11.16 -4.02
N SER A 154 -15.47 -11.82 -4.93
CA SER A 154 -14.35 -11.20 -5.64
C SER A 154 -14.78 -10.02 -6.52
N ARG A 155 -15.97 -10.08 -7.14
CA ARG A 155 -16.53 -8.98 -7.93
C ARG A 155 -16.91 -7.78 -7.06
N VAL A 156 -17.58 -8.03 -5.94
CA VAL A 156 -17.95 -6.98 -4.99
C VAL A 156 -16.70 -6.29 -4.43
N VAL A 157 -15.67 -7.06 -4.10
CA VAL A 157 -14.36 -6.54 -3.65
C VAL A 157 -13.63 -5.79 -4.76
N GLU A 158 -13.93 -6.04 -6.04
CA GLU A 158 -13.45 -5.23 -7.17
C GLU A 158 -14.29 -3.96 -7.39
N GLY A 159 -15.29 -3.72 -6.55
CA GLY A 159 -16.20 -2.58 -6.64
C GLY A 159 -17.26 -2.74 -7.74
N VAL A 160 -17.69 -3.98 -8.01
CA VAL A 160 -18.63 -4.28 -9.10
C VAL A 160 -19.71 -5.27 -8.66
N ALA A 161 -20.97 -4.95 -8.97
CA ALA A 161 -22.06 -5.93 -8.99
C ALA A 161 -22.27 -6.43 -10.42
N GLN A 162 -22.34 -7.75 -10.61
CA GLN A 162 -22.55 -8.34 -11.93
C GLN A 162 -23.42 -9.60 -11.87
N VAL A 163 -24.55 -9.58 -12.57
CA VAL A 163 -25.49 -10.70 -12.71
C VAL A 163 -26.03 -10.71 -14.14
N ASN A 164 -26.18 -11.90 -14.75
CA ASN A 164 -26.76 -12.07 -16.09
C ASN A 164 -26.14 -11.20 -17.21
N GLY A 165 -24.85 -10.86 -17.09
CA GLY A 165 -24.14 -10.00 -18.04
C GLY A 165 -24.31 -8.49 -17.78
N GLU A 166 -25.28 -8.08 -16.97
CA GLU A 166 -25.40 -6.72 -16.46
C GLU A 166 -24.31 -6.43 -15.44
N ARG A 167 -23.73 -5.24 -15.51
CA ARG A 167 -22.62 -4.81 -14.67
C ARG A 167 -22.84 -3.38 -14.22
N GLU A 168 -22.72 -3.13 -12.92
CA GLU A 168 -22.72 -1.78 -12.36
C GLU A 168 -21.61 -1.62 -11.31
N TYR A 169 -21.14 -0.38 -11.11
CA TYR A 169 -20.07 -0.07 -10.18
C TYR A 169 -20.61 0.28 -8.80
N LEU A 170 -19.95 -0.23 -7.76
CA LEU A 170 -20.25 0.07 -6.36
C LEU A 170 -19.52 1.36 -5.95
N ARG A 171 -20.19 2.51 -6.13
CA ARG A 171 -19.57 3.83 -5.96
C ARG A 171 -20.59 4.93 -5.69
N LEU A 172 -20.14 5.97 -4.98
CA LEU A 172 -20.88 7.19 -4.69
C LEU A 172 -20.37 8.34 -5.56
N PRO A 173 -21.25 9.21 -6.12
CA PRO A 173 -20.81 10.42 -6.78
C PRO A 173 -20.14 11.37 -5.77
N ILE A 174 -19.06 12.02 -6.16
CA ILE A 174 -18.45 13.10 -5.37
C ILE A 174 -19.11 14.42 -5.80
N PRO A 175 -19.77 15.16 -4.88
CA PRO A 175 -20.45 16.40 -5.23
C PRO A 175 -19.58 17.39 -6.00
N ASP A 176 -20.18 18.09 -6.96
CA ASP A 176 -19.55 19.12 -7.79
C ASP A 176 -18.34 18.64 -8.63
N THR A 177 -18.24 17.32 -8.88
CA THR A 177 -17.20 16.73 -9.73
C THR A 177 -17.76 15.65 -10.65
N ASP A 178 -16.99 15.22 -11.64
CA ASP A 178 -17.26 14.04 -12.48
C ASP A 178 -16.72 12.73 -11.88
N ARG A 179 -16.23 12.78 -10.64
CA ARG A 179 -15.51 11.70 -9.96
C ARG A 179 -16.44 10.94 -9.03
N TYR A 180 -15.99 9.74 -8.65
CA TYR A 180 -16.74 8.83 -7.81
C TYR A 180 -15.85 8.26 -6.72
N LYS A 181 -16.40 8.13 -5.52
CA LYS A 181 -15.81 7.41 -4.40
C LYS A 181 -16.25 5.96 -4.47
N LYS A 182 -15.31 5.01 -4.57
CA LYS A 182 -15.68 3.58 -4.47
C LYS A 182 -16.16 3.25 -3.06
N ILE A 183 -17.04 2.26 -2.96
CA ILE A 183 -17.44 1.73 -1.64
C ILE A 183 -16.20 1.25 -0.87
N SER A 184 -16.10 1.63 0.39
CA SER A 184 -15.03 1.12 1.26
C SER A 184 -15.42 -0.26 1.76
N ILE A 185 -14.52 -1.23 1.66
CA ILE A 185 -14.77 -2.61 2.07
C ILE A 185 -13.80 -3.00 3.18
N ILE A 186 -14.38 -3.40 4.32
CA ILE A 186 -13.68 -4.02 5.43
C ILE A 186 -14.20 -5.45 5.52
N ALA A 187 -13.31 -6.44 5.47
CA ALA A 187 -13.69 -7.84 5.54
C ALA A 187 -13.14 -8.49 6.81
N ALA A 188 -13.79 -9.56 7.26
CA ALA A 188 -13.33 -10.39 8.35
C ALA A 188 -13.41 -11.88 8.00
N MET A 189 -12.49 -12.66 8.56
CA MET A 189 -12.54 -14.12 8.52
C MET A 189 -11.97 -14.73 9.79
N ASN A 190 -12.38 -15.98 10.03
CA ASN A 190 -11.78 -16.82 11.04
C ASN A 190 -10.55 -17.54 10.45
N PRO A 191 -9.49 -17.80 11.24
CA PRO A 191 -8.32 -18.56 10.81
C PRO A 191 -8.72 -19.96 10.36
N SER A 192 -8.16 -20.45 9.26
CA SER A 192 -8.48 -21.77 8.69
C SER A 192 -7.94 -22.94 9.51
N ASP A 193 -7.02 -22.70 10.44
CA ASP A 193 -6.41 -23.68 11.34
C ASP A 193 -7.03 -23.71 12.74
N ALA A 194 -8.05 -22.88 13.01
CA ALA A 194 -8.71 -22.86 14.30
C ALA A 194 -9.52 -24.15 14.51
N LEU A 195 -9.26 -24.85 15.64
CA LEU A 195 -9.75 -26.18 16.04
C LEU A 195 -11.29 -26.39 16.04
N HIS A 196 -12.08 -25.36 15.75
CA HIS A 196 -13.54 -25.42 15.70
C HIS A 196 -14.15 -24.59 14.55
N SER A 197 -13.36 -24.25 13.53
CA SER A 197 -13.84 -23.44 12.41
C SER A 197 -14.16 -24.32 11.19
N HIS A 198 -15.35 -24.14 10.60
CA HIS A 198 -15.64 -24.59 9.23
C HIS A 198 -15.00 -23.66 8.18
N ALA A 199 -14.05 -22.83 8.59
CA ALA A 199 -13.41 -21.78 7.82
C ALA A 199 -12.51 -22.40 6.74
N ARG A 200 -12.72 -21.99 5.49
CA ARG A 200 -11.83 -22.36 4.38
C ARG A 200 -10.68 -21.37 4.32
N GLU A 201 -9.53 -21.83 3.82
CA GLU A 201 -8.49 -20.89 3.42
C GLU A 201 -8.99 -20.09 2.21
N LEU A 202 -8.81 -18.77 2.23
CA LEU A 202 -9.10 -17.97 1.04
C LEU A 202 -8.14 -18.39 -0.08
N SER A 203 -8.63 -18.38 -1.32
CA SER A 203 -7.72 -18.55 -2.45
C SER A 203 -6.69 -17.41 -2.45
N ILE A 204 -5.48 -17.69 -2.93
CA ILE A 204 -4.43 -16.67 -3.14
C ILE A 204 -4.99 -15.47 -3.93
N ALA A 205 -5.84 -15.73 -4.92
CA ALA A 205 -6.49 -14.67 -5.67
C ALA A 205 -7.38 -13.78 -4.78
N GLY A 206 -8.16 -14.38 -3.87
CA GLY A 206 -8.98 -13.67 -2.89
C GLY A 206 -8.12 -12.80 -1.96
N GLU A 207 -7.11 -13.38 -1.34
CA GLU A 207 -6.22 -12.65 -0.41
C GLU A 207 -5.49 -11.47 -1.06
N ASN A 208 -5.19 -11.55 -2.35
CA ASN A 208 -4.48 -10.48 -3.08
C ASN A 208 -5.29 -9.20 -3.27
N ARG A 209 -6.60 -9.26 -3.01
CA ARG A 209 -7.49 -8.10 -3.09
C ARG A 209 -7.50 -7.28 -1.80
N PHE A 210 -6.84 -7.77 -0.74
CA PHE A 210 -6.84 -7.14 0.57
C PHE A 210 -5.43 -6.87 1.12
N LEU A 211 -5.34 -5.86 1.98
CA LEU A 211 -4.35 -5.80 3.04
C LEU A 211 -4.87 -6.63 4.21
N LYS A 212 -4.24 -7.79 4.43
CA LYS A 212 -4.62 -8.75 5.47
C LYS A 212 -3.88 -8.41 6.77
N PHE A 213 -4.61 -8.29 7.87
CA PHE A 213 -4.11 -8.03 9.21
C PHE A 213 -4.62 -9.11 10.17
N LYS A 214 -3.77 -9.54 11.10
CA LYS A 214 -4.23 -10.43 12.20
C LYS A 214 -4.99 -9.59 13.21
N PHE A 215 -6.23 -9.93 13.51
CA PHE A 215 -7.02 -9.18 14.46
C PHE A 215 -6.58 -9.54 15.89
N PRO A 216 -6.07 -8.58 16.67
CA PRO A 216 -5.59 -8.82 18.02
C PRO A 216 -6.73 -9.13 18.99
N ASN A 217 -6.45 -9.91 20.05
CA ASN A 217 -7.39 -10.08 21.14
C ASN A 217 -7.14 -9.01 22.21
N GLY A 218 -7.84 -7.89 22.12
CA GLY A 218 -7.71 -6.76 23.04
C GLY A 218 -8.52 -6.88 24.34
N VAL A 219 -9.12 -8.04 24.64
CA VAL A 219 -9.99 -8.22 25.83
C VAL A 219 -9.20 -8.02 27.13
N SER A 220 -7.94 -8.47 27.19
CA SER A 220 -7.11 -8.38 28.40
C SER A 220 -6.79 -6.95 28.81
N GLU A 221 -6.59 -6.04 27.87
CA GLU A 221 -6.25 -4.63 28.14
C GLU A 221 -7.48 -3.80 28.54
N ASN A 222 -8.63 -4.12 27.96
CA ASN A 222 -9.84 -3.32 28.13
C ASN A 222 -10.76 -3.85 29.23
N ALA A 223 -10.52 -5.09 29.69
CA ALA A 223 -11.07 -5.73 30.89
C ALA A 223 -12.52 -5.32 31.19
N SER A 224 -12.77 -4.78 32.39
CA SER A 224 -14.11 -4.43 32.88
C SER A 224 -14.74 -3.20 32.21
N GLY A 225 -14.00 -2.47 31.38
CA GLY A 225 -14.52 -1.30 30.67
C GLY A 225 -15.15 -1.62 29.30
N GLN A 226 -14.97 -2.83 28.78
CA GLN A 226 -15.61 -3.25 27.53
C GLN A 226 -17.13 -3.37 27.62
N PRO A 227 -17.73 -3.92 28.70
CA PRO A 227 -19.19 -4.00 28.83
C PRO A 227 -19.89 -2.63 28.86
N ASP A 228 -19.18 -1.58 29.26
CA ASP A 228 -19.72 -0.20 29.31
C ASP A 228 -19.68 0.48 27.92
N LYS A 229 -19.01 -0.14 26.94
CA LYS A 229 -18.94 0.34 25.57
C LYS A 229 -19.98 -0.39 24.74
N ASP A 230 -21.02 0.34 24.34
CA ASP A 230 -22.06 -0.16 23.45
C ASP A 230 -22.27 0.83 22.29
N ILE A 231 -22.61 0.30 21.12
CA ILE A 231 -22.93 1.14 19.96
C ILE A 231 -24.31 1.75 20.23
N SER A 232 -24.34 3.03 20.59
CA SER A 232 -25.59 3.72 20.83
C SER A 232 -26.36 3.96 19.52
N ASP A 233 -27.70 3.91 19.61
CA ASP A 233 -28.58 4.16 18.47
C ASP A 233 -28.40 5.55 17.85
N ASP A 234 -27.88 6.51 18.63
CA ASP A 234 -27.67 7.91 18.23
C ASP A 234 -26.22 8.24 17.81
N LEU A 235 -25.33 7.24 17.69
CA LEU A 235 -23.90 7.44 17.38
C LEU A 235 -23.69 8.24 16.08
N HIS A 236 -24.54 8.00 15.08
CA HIS A 236 -24.51 8.72 13.81
C HIS A 236 -24.85 10.20 14.00
N GLU A 237 -25.93 10.49 14.71
CA GLU A 237 -26.39 11.84 15.01
C GLU A 237 -25.37 12.59 15.86
N GLN A 238 -24.74 11.93 16.83
CA GLN A 238 -23.68 12.51 17.66
C GLN A 238 -22.48 12.95 16.80
N PHE A 239 -22.00 12.09 15.91
CA PHE A 239 -20.88 12.39 15.01
C PHE A 239 -21.21 13.58 14.09
N TRP A 240 -22.33 13.51 13.37
CA TRP A 240 -22.69 14.55 12.41
C TRP A 240 -23.03 15.86 13.10
N ARG A 241 -23.73 15.87 14.25
CA ARG A 241 -23.96 17.10 15.02
C ARG A 241 -22.63 17.76 15.41
N SER A 242 -21.70 17.00 15.99
CA SER A 242 -20.39 17.55 16.39
C SER A 242 -19.57 18.04 15.19
N PHE A 243 -19.62 17.33 14.06
CA PHE A 243 -18.94 17.75 12.84
C PHE A 243 -19.54 19.04 12.27
N GLN A 244 -20.87 19.15 12.22
CA GLN A 244 -21.60 20.33 11.76
C GLN A 244 -21.34 21.55 12.66
N GLU A 245 -21.30 21.36 13.98
CA GLU A 245 -20.96 22.43 14.94
C GLU A 245 -19.54 22.99 14.71
N LYS A 246 -18.57 22.13 14.38
CA LYS A 246 -17.18 22.54 14.14
C LYS A 246 -16.95 23.18 12.78
N THR A 247 -17.71 22.79 11.76
CA THR A 247 -17.46 23.17 10.37
C THR A 247 -18.45 24.18 9.81
N GLY A 248 -19.66 24.25 10.38
CA GLY A 248 -20.79 24.99 9.83
C GLY A 248 -21.43 24.35 8.59
N ASP A 249 -20.91 23.22 8.11
CA ASP A 249 -21.39 22.54 6.91
C ASP A 249 -22.60 21.66 7.25
N LYS A 250 -23.77 21.95 6.68
CA LYS A 250 -25.03 21.25 7.00
C LYS A 250 -25.36 20.07 6.07
N ARG A 251 -24.49 19.76 5.11
CA ARG A 251 -24.72 18.65 4.18
C ARG A 251 -24.69 17.31 4.90
N GLY A 252 -25.37 16.32 4.32
CA GLY A 252 -25.44 14.97 4.88
C GLY A 252 -24.20 14.14 4.58
N TRP A 253 -24.13 12.93 5.16
CA TRP A 253 -23.01 12.03 4.94
C TRP A 253 -22.80 11.70 3.46
N ARG A 254 -23.87 11.57 2.67
CA ARG A 254 -23.81 11.26 1.23
C ARG A 254 -23.06 12.32 0.43
N ASP A 255 -22.99 13.55 0.91
CA ASP A 255 -22.27 14.64 0.24
C ASP A 255 -20.85 14.78 0.82
N ILE A 256 -20.72 14.69 2.15
CA ILE A 256 -19.45 14.98 2.85
C ILE A 256 -18.50 13.78 2.83
N TYR A 257 -18.98 12.57 3.12
CA TYR A 257 -18.13 11.38 3.18
C TYR A 257 -17.34 11.14 1.87
N PRO A 258 -17.99 11.08 0.68
CA PRO A 258 -17.24 10.85 -0.56
C PRO A 258 -16.32 12.04 -0.91
N LEU A 259 -16.67 13.26 -0.48
CA LEU A 259 -15.81 14.42 -0.64
C LEU A 259 -14.56 14.32 0.24
N VAL A 260 -14.68 14.10 1.55
CA VAL A 260 -13.52 14.15 2.48
C VAL A 260 -12.60 12.95 2.36
N THR A 261 -13.13 11.80 1.90
CA THR A 261 -12.38 10.54 1.73
C THR A 261 -11.88 10.30 0.31
N ASP A 262 -11.99 11.32 -0.53
CA ASP A 262 -11.49 11.31 -1.90
C ASP A 262 -9.95 11.29 -1.93
N GLU A 263 -9.38 10.23 -2.50
CA GLU A 263 -7.93 10.03 -2.58
C GLU A 263 -7.20 11.12 -3.37
N GLN A 264 -7.89 11.83 -4.27
CA GLN A 264 -7.26 12.94 -5.03
C GLN A 264 -7.04 14.20 -4.18
N GLN A 265 -7.64 14.28 -2.98
CA GLN A 265 -7.50 15.44 -2.09
C GLN A 265 -6.25 15.40 -1.20
N PHE A 266 -5.46 14.32 -1.27
CA PHE A 266 -4.22 14.21 -0.53
C PHE A 266 -3.20 13.39 -1.31
N ARG A 267 -1.92 13.73 -1.16
CA ARG A 267 -0.84 13.05 -1.87
C ARG A 267 -0.18 12.02 -0.97
N ALA A 268 -0.75 10.82 -0.91
CA ALA A 268 -0.08 9.66 -0.35
C ALA A 268 0.60 8.86 -1.47
N GLU A 269 1.36 9.52 -2.34
CA GLU A 269 2.10 8.85 -3.41
C GLU A 269 3.51 8.51 -2.92
N LEU A 270 4.09 7.46 -3.49
CA LEU A 270 5.50 7.12 -3.24
C LEU A 270 6.34 7.98 -4.18
N ASP A 271 7.24 8.77 -3.62
CA ASP A 271 8.24 9.52 -4.38
C ASP A 271 9.30 8.60 -5.03
N GLY A 272 10.20 9.18 -5.83
CA GLY A 272 11.21 8.40 -6.55
C GLY A 272 12.15 7.64 -5.60
N ALA A 273 12.46 8.22 -4.44
CA ALA A 273 13.34 7.60 -3.45
C ALA A 273 12.69 6.36 -2.81
N THR A 274 11.43 6.47 -2.43
CA THR A 274 10.67 5.37 -1.82
C THR A 274 10.38 4.24 -2.82
N GLN A 275 10.06 4.56 -4.07
CA GLN A 275 9.91 3.55 -5.12
C GLN A 275 11.22 2.80 -5.41
N GLU A 276 12.33 3.53 -5.53
CA GLU A 276 13.64 2.93 -5.75
C GLU A 276 14.10 2.06 -4.57
N PHE A 277 13.80 2.47 -3.34
CA PHE A 277 14.10 1.66 -2.18
C PHE A 277 13.33 0.32 -2.19
N ILE A 278 12.07 0.28 -2.65
CA ILE A 278 11.32 -0.98 -2.83
C ILE A 278 12.07 -1.92 -3.78
N ASP A 279 12.50 -1.43 -4.94
CA ASP A 279 13.21 -2.25 -5.94
C ASP A 279 14.49 -2.87 -5.37
N ILE A 280 15.26 -2.08 -4.62
CA ILE A 280 16.53 -2.50 -4.02
C ILE A 280 16.29 -3.49 -2.89
N ALA A 281 15.39 -3.15 -1.97
CA ALA A 281 15.08 -4.00 -0.83
C ALA A 281 14.54 -5.35 -1.29
N LEU A 282 13.66 -5.41 -2.29
CA LEU A 282 13.15 -6.68 -2.81
C LEU A 282 14.20 -7.50 -3.57
N SER A 283 15.16 -6.83 -4.22
CA SER A 283 16.28 -7.52 -4.88
C SER A 283 17.22 -8.18 -3.87
N TYR A 284 17.31 -7.63 -2.66
CA TYR A 284 18.18 -8.12 -1.58
C TYR A 284 17.45 -9.10 -0.64
N VAL A 285 16.31 -8.69 -0.09
CA VAL A 285 15.57 -9.46 0.92
C VAL A 285 14.82 -10.62 0.27
N GLY A 286 14.37 -10.48 -0.98
CA GLY A 286 13.50 -11.46 -1.62
C GLY A 286 14.13 -12.48 -2.54
N ASN A 287 15.44 -12.41 -2.76
CA ASN A 287 16.18 -13.33 -3.63
C ASN A 287 17.54 -13.62 -3.02
N ASP A 288 18.18 -14.73 -3.41
CA ASP A 288 19.60 -14.94 -3.12
C ASP A 288 20.41 -13.74 -3.68
N PRO A 289 21.16 -13.01 -2.83
CA PRO A 289 21.96 -11.87 -3.25
C PRO A 289 22.94 -12.18 -4.39
N LEU A 290 23.48 -13.39 -4.44
CA LEU A 290 24.39 -13.82 -5.50
C LEU A 290 23.65 -13.95 -6.83
N GLU A 291 22.51 -14.66 -6.84
CA GLU A 291 21.69 -14.80 -8.04
C GLU A 291 21.16 -13.45 -8.53
N ALA A 292 20.79 -12.55 -7.61
CA ALA A 292 20.39 -11.18 -7.94
C ALA A 292 21.53 -10.40 -8.61
N PHE A 293 22.74 -10.47 -8.05
CA PHE A 293 23.94 -9.87 -8.64
C PHE A 293 24.26 -10.46 -10.02
N GLU A 294 24.30 -11.79 -10.16
CA GLU A 294 24.65 -12.47 -11.41
C GLU A 294 23.68 -12.14 -12.54
N ARG A 295 22.36 -12.07 -12.24
CA ARG A 295 21.35 -11.62 -13.20
C ARG A 295 21.61 -10.19 -13.71
N ASN A 296 21.96 -9.27 -12.81
CA ASN A 296 22.31 -7.90 -13.19
C ASN A 296 23.64 -7.85 -13.94
N ALA A 297 24.65 -8.60 -13.52
CA ALA A 297 25.95 -8.68 -14.18
C ALA A 297 25.83 -9.22 -15.61
N GLY A 298 24.97 -10.20 -15.85
CA GLY A 298 24.70 -10.71 -17.20
C GLY A 298 24.15 -9.63 -18.14
N LEU A 299 23.25 -8.77 -17.65
CA LEU A 299 22.75 -7.62 -18.43
C LEU A 299 23.84 -6.57 -18.69
N LEU A 300 24.69 -6.31 -17.69
CA LEU A 300 25.82 -5.38 -17.84
C LEU A 300 26.83 -5.87 -18.88
N GLN A 301 27.11 -7.18 -18.89
CA GLN A 301 28.01 -7.80 -19.87
C GLN A 301 27.46 -7.72 -21.30
N GLN A 302 26.15 -7.85 -21.50
CA GLN A 302 25.52 -7.63 -22.82
C GLN A 302 25.74 -6.20 -23.34
N ALA A 303 25.93 -5.23 -22.44
CA ALA A 303 26.29 -3.86 -22.78
C ALA A 303 27.81 -3.57 -22.76
N GLY A 304 28.65 -4.60 -22.61
CA GLY A 304 30.11 -4.46 -22.56
C GLY A 304 30.64 -3.85 -21.26
N ILE A 305 29.85 -3.83 -20.19
CA ILE A 305 30.22 -3.26 -18.88
C ILE A 305 30.55 -4.39 -17.91
N ARG A 306 31.75 -4.33 -17.32
CA ARG A 306 32.17 -5.24 -16.25
C ARG A 306 31.95 -4.59 -14.88
N PRO A 307 31.18 -5.22 -13.98
CA PRO A 307 31.08 -4.76 -12.59
C PRO A 307 32.45 -4.80 -11.91
N LEU A 308 32.80 -3.74 -11.18
CA LEU A 308 34.03 -3.64 -10.39
C LEU A 308 33.85 -4.07 -8.92
N PHE A 309 32.76 -4.76 -8.64
CA PHE A 309 32.37 -5.25 -7.31
C PHE A 309 31.80 -6.67 -7.43
N SER A 310 31.79 -7.41 -6.33
CA SER A 310 31.34 -8.81 -6.28
C SER A 310 30.74 -9.15 -4.92
N VAL A 311 29.78 -10.08 -4.89
CA VAL A 311 29.20 -10.58 -3.65
C VAL A 311 30.22 -11.44 -2.92
N ARG A 312 30.46 -11.15 -1.63
CA ARG A 312 31.26 -12.00 -0.76
C ARG A 312 30.38 -13.11 -0.17
N LYS A 313 30.86 -14.35 -0.24
CA LYS A 313 30.22 -15.52 0.41
C LYS A 313 30.72 -15.65 1.85
N ASP A 314 30.41 -14.66 2.68
CA ASP A 314 30.84 -14.60 4.08
C ASP A 314 29.69 -14.92 5.05
N ASN A 315 29.92 -14.70 6.34
CA ASN A 315 28.91 -14.97 7.38
C ASN A 315 27.65 -14.13 7.22
N ASP A 316 27.74 -12.93 6.65
CA ASP A 316 26.57 -12.07 6.44
C ASP A 316 25.72 -12.60 5.29
N TYR A 317 26.36 -13.09 4.22
CA TYR A 317 25.68 -13.85 3.17
C TYR A 317 24.91 -15.06 3.72
N LYS A 318 25.51 -15.83 4.63
CA LYS A 318 24.84 -16.99 5.24
C LYS A 318 23.61 -16.58 6.08
N LYS A 319 23.72 -15.53 6.90
CA LYS A 319 22.59 -15.03 7.70
C LYS A 319 21.39 -14.62 6.85
N ILE A 320 21.64 -14.05 5.67
CA ILE A 320 20.58 -13.68 4.73
C ILE A 320 19.85 -14.92 4.23
N LEU A 321 20.58 -15.95 3.80
CA LEU A 321 19.99 -17.20 3.35
C LEU A 321 19.21 -17.91 4.46
N ASP A 322 19.75 -17.92 5.69
CA ASP A 322 19.07 -18.50 6.85
C ASP A 322 17.74 -17.77 7.13
N ALA A 323 17.74 -16.43 7.09
CA ALA A 323 16.53 -15.62 7.27
C ALA A 323 15.52 -15.82 6.13
N GLN A 324 15.98 -15.94 4.88
CA GLN A 324 15.11 -16.24 3.73
C GLN A 324 14.50 -17.64 3.80
N SER A 325 15.23 -18.62 4.33
CA SER A 325 14.73 -19.99 4.52
C SER A 325 13.59 -20.09 5.53
N ALA A 326 13.43 -19.08 6.40
CA ALA A 326 12.34 -19.00 7.37
C ALA A 326 11.01 -18.50 6.77
N LEU A 327 11.00 -18.11 5.49
CA LEU A 327 9.79 -17.66 4.78
C LEU A 327 9.03 -18.86 4.18
N LYS A 328 7.71 -18.93 4.36
CA LYS A 328 6.84 -19.94 3.71
C LYS A 328 6.96 -19.91 2.19
N HIS A 329 7.13 -18.72 1.63
CA HIS A 329 7.39 -18.48 0.22
C HIS A 329 8.12 -17.14 0.05
N GLY A 330 8.93 -17.01 -1.02
CA GLY A 330 9.63 -15.78 -1.34
C GLY A 330 8.72 -14.59 -1.66
N PHE A 331 9.33 -13.47 -2.07
CA PHE A 331 8.56 -12.36 -2.63
C PHE A 331 8.05 -12.68 -4.03
N VAL A 332 6.83 -12.25 -4.29
CA VAL A 332 6.14 -12.37 -5.55
C VAL A 332 5.57 -11.01 -5.94
N ARG A 333 5.26 -10.82 -7.23
CA ARG A 333 4.82 -9.53 -7.78
C ARG A 333 3.70 -8.84 -6.99
N ARG A 334 2.78 -9.62 -6.41
CA ARG A 334 1.66 -9.12 -5.60
C ARG A 334 2.10 -8.37 -4.34
N ASP A 335 3.25 -8.70 -3.78
CA ASP A 335 3.72 -8.09 -2.53
C ASP A 335 4.16 -6.64 -2.74
N VAL A 336 4.61 -6.29 -3.95
CA VAL A 336 4.93 -4.90 -4.32
C VAL A 336 3.71 -4.00 -4.10
N ARG A 337 2.52 -4.46 -4.52
CA ARG A 337 1.26 -3.74 -4.30
C ARG A 337 0.91 -3.67 -2.82
N LYS A 338 1.13 -4.74 -2.05
CA LYS A 338 0.89 -4.76 -0.60
C LYS A 338 1.81 -3.77 0.14
N ILE A 339 3.10 -3.79 -0.17
CA ILE A 339 4.09 -2.85 0.38
C ILE A 339 3.67 -1.42 0.06
N ARG A 340 3.38 -1.11 -1.22
CA ARG A 340 2.94 0.22 -1.63
C ARG A 340 1.72 0.67 -0.82
N ASN A 341 0.68 -0.15 -0.77
CA ASN A 341 -0.58 0.22 -0.14
C ASN A 341 -0.45 0.34 1.38
N LEU A 342 0.35 -0.53 2.00
CA LEU A 342 0.67 -0.44 3.42
C LEU A 342 1.50 0.82 3.72
N SER A 343 2.51 1.17 2.92
CA SER A 343 3.29 2.40 3.13
C SER A 343 2.43 3.65 3.08
N ARG A 344 1.45 3.69 2.15
CA ARG A 344 0.46 4.78 2.04
C ARG A 344 -0.44 4.86 3.26
N LEU A 345 -0.93 3.71 3.73
CA LEU A 345 -1.74 3.60 4.93
C LEU A 345 -0.97 4.08 6.18
N LEU A 346 0.26 3.62 6.36
CA LEU A 346 1.12 3.99 7.49
C LEU A 346 1.46 5.48 7.49
N GLY A 347 1.86 6.05 6.34
CA GLY A 347 2.12 7.48 6.20
C GLY A 347 0.88 8.33 6.50
N PHE A 348 -0.31 7.85 6.12
CA PHE A 348 -1.57 8.51 6.46
C PHE A 348 -1.87 8.47 7.95
N ILE A 349 -1.75 7.30 8.59
CA ILE A 349 -1.96 7.14 10.04
C ILE A 349 -0.98 8.02 10.82
N LYS A 350 0.31 8.04 10.46
CA LYS A 350 1.30 8.93 11.09
C LYS A 350 0.92 10.40 10.97
N SER A 351 0.48 10.84 9.79
CA SER A 351 0.04 12.23 9.58
C SER A 351 -1.18 12.62 10.43
N ILE A 352 -2.00 11.64 10.85
CA ILE A 352 -3.09 11.88 11.80
C ILE A 352 -2.52 12.02 13.21
N LYS A 353 -1.67 11.07 13.62
CA LYS A 353 -1.10 11.01 14.98
C LYS A 353 -0.18 12.20 15.28
N ASP A 354 0.53 12.73 14.28
CA ASP A 354 1.37 13.93 14.41
C ASP A 354 0.58 15.25 14.27
N GLY A 355 -0.71 15.17 13.89
CA GLY A 355 -1.60 16.31 13.75
C GLY A 355 -1.43 17.15 12.47
N SER A 356 -0.62 16.71 11.51
CA SER A 356 -0.36 17.41 10.24
C SER A 356 -1.48 17.24 9.20
N TYR A 357 -2.15 16.08 9.19
CA TYR A 357 -3.18 15.66 8.23
C TYR A 357 -2.76 15.81 6.76
N ASN A 358 -1.45 15.78 6.51
CA ASN A 358 -0.83 15.88 5.20
C ASN A 358 0.09 14.66 5.01
N PRO A 359 -0.44 13.54 4.50
CA PRO A 359 0.32 12.31 4.40
C PRO A 359 1.55 12.51 3.53
N THR A 360 2.68 12.03 4.03
CA THR A 360 3.92 11.87 3.26
C THR A 360 4.44 10.48 3.54
N VAL A 361 4.79 9.73 2.50
CA VAL A 361 5.36 8.38 2.66
C VAL A 361 6.87 8.51 2.72
N SER A 362 7.47 8.12 3.84
CA SER A 362 8.92 8.15 4.06
C SER A 362 9.57 6.80 3.72
N LEU A 363 10.91 6.78 3.64
CA LEU A 363 11.66 5.52 3.56
C LEU A 363 11.41 4.61 4.77
N ASN A 364 11.15 5.19 5.94
CA ASN A 364 10.84 4.41 7.14
C ASN A 364 9.49 3.71 7.04
N ASP A 365 8.49 4.36 6.43
CA ASP A 365 7.17 3.75 6.17
C ASP A 365 7.28 2.57 5.22
N VAL A 366 8.11 2.70 4.19
CA VAL A 366 8.39 1.60 3.26
C VAL A 366 9.14 0.46 3.95
N ALA A 367 10.17 0.76 4.75
CA ALA A 367 10.89 -0.24 5.51
C ALA A 367 9.98 -1.00 6.48
N ALA A 368 9.16 -0.28 7.26
CA ALA A 368 8.16 -0.90 8.13
C ALA A 368 7.19 -1.79 7.34
N SER A 369 6.72 -1.32 6.18
CA SER A 369 5.80 -2.09 5.34
C SER A 369 6.40 -3.37 4.79
N ILE A 370 7.67 -3.33 4.35
CA ILE A 370 8.40 -4.54 3.93
C ILE A 370 8.52 -5.50 5.11
N GLY A 371 8.87 -4.99 6.29
CA GLY A 371 8.92 -5.74 7.53
C GLY A 371 7.61 -6.47 7.86
N ILE A 372 6.50 -5.75 7.85
CA ILE A 372 5.18 -6.31 8.14
C ILE A 372 4.82 -7.40 7.13
N VAL A 373 5.10 -7.18 5.84
CA VAL A 373 4.86 -8.18 4.78
C VAL A 373 5.75 -9.41 4.96
N LEU A 374 7.01 -9.24 5.37
CA LEU A 374 7.92 -10.35 5.67
C LEU A 374 7.41 -11.20 6.83
N GLU A 375 7.03 -10.55 7.93
CA GLU A 375 6.52 -11.23 9.13
C GLU A 375 5.23 -12.00 8.83
N SER A 376 4.35 -11.46 7.98
CA SER A 376 3.14 -12.18 7.52
C SER A 376 3.43 -13.48 6.76
N LYS A 377 4.68 -13.68 6.30
CA LYS A 377 5.12 -14.83 5.52
C LYS A 377 6.05 -15.78 6.28
N ALA A 378 6.46 -15.45 7.50
CA ALA A 378 7.34 -16.30 8.29
C ALA A 378 6.64 -17.62 8.66
N VAL A 379 7.37 -18.75 8.62
CA VAL A 379 6.83 -20.09 8.92
C VAL A 379 6.33 -20.19 10.37
N ASN A 380 7.04 -19.57 11.31
CA ASN A 380 6.74 -19.66 12.75
C ASN A 380 6.29 -18.33 13.38
N GLY A 381 6.12 -17.25 12.61
CA GLY A 381 5.99 -15.88 13.13
C GLY A 381 7.25 -15.48 13.90
N THR A 382 8.09 -14.60 13.35
CA THR A 382 9.35 -14.28 14.02
C THR A 382 9.10 -13.27 15.14
N VAL A 383 9.16 -13.75 16.38
CA VAL A 383 9.11 -12.89 17.59
C VAL A 383 10.34 -11.93 17.67
N ASP A 384 11.41 -12.21 16.92
CA ASP A 384 12.74 -11.63 17.16
C ASP A 384 13.26 -10.62 16.11
N GLY A 385 12.42 -10.07 15.23
CA GLY A 385 12.85 -8.97 14.33
C GLY A 385 14.02 -9.30 13.37
N LYS A 386 14.37 -10.58 13.20
CA LYS A 386 15.47 -11.03 12.32
C LYS A 386 15.27 -10.61 10.87
N LEU A 387 14.01 -10.56 10.43
CA LEU A 387 13.66 -10.09 9.08
C LEU A 387 13.76 -8.57 8.96
N MET A 388 13.47 -7.83 10.03
CA MET A 388 13.69 -6.37 10.09
C MET A 388 15.18 -6.01 10.03
N THR A 389 16.09 -6.85 10.53
CA THR A 389 17.53 -6.64 10.35
C THR A 389 17.90 -6.53 8.88
N LEU A 390 17.39 -7.43 8.03
CA LEU A 390 17.66 -7.37 6.58
C LEU A 390 17.10 -6.10 5.92
N VAL A 391 15.90 -5.68 6.33
CA VAL A 391 15.30 -4.45 5.80
C VAL A 391 16.12 -3.23 6.21
N ASN A 392 16.58 -3.18 7.46
CA ASN A 392 17.43 -2.10 7.96
C ASN A 392 18.81 -2.08 7.29
N ASP A 393 19.41 -3.25 6.99
CA ASP A 393 20.64 -3.33 6.22
C ASP A 393 20.48 -2.70 4.83
N ALA A 394 19.36 -3.00 4.14
CA ALA A 394 19.03 -2.39 2.86
C ALA A 394 18.79 -0.87 3.00
N LEU A 395 18.07 -0.45 4.04
CA LEU A 395 17.77 0.97 4.29
C LEU A 395 19.04 1.79 4.55
N ALA A 396 19.91 1.29 5.42
CA ALA A 396 21.20 1.92 5.72
C ALA A 396 22.10 1.99 4.48
N THR A 397 22.13 0.91 3.70
CA THR A 397 22.84 0.87 2.41
C THR A 397 22.33 1.93 1.45
N TYR A 398 21.01 2.03 1.30
CA TYR A 398 20.37 2.98 0.40
C TYR A 398 20.66 4.43 0.81
N ARG A 399 20.46 4.77 2.09
CA ARG A 399 20.78 6.10 2.65
C ARG A 399 22.23 6.50 2.40
N LYS A 400 23.16 5.61 2.75
CA LYS A 400 24.59 5.84 2.54
C LYS A 400 24.91 6.10 1.07
N MET A 401 24.35 5.32 0.16
CA MET A 401 24.57 5.53 -1.28
C MET A 401 24.00 6.86 -1.77
N THR A 402 22.82 7.26 -1.31
CA THR A 402 22.22 8.55 -1.67
C THR A 402 23.00 9.74 -1.11
N GLU A 403 23.54 9.62 0.10
CA GLU A 403 24.38 10.63 0.75
C GLU A 403 25.74 10.78 0.04
N GLU A 404 26.42 9.67 -0.27
CA GLU A 404 27.71 9.65 -0.97
C GLU A 404 27.65 10.35 -2.33
N ILE A 405 26.51 10.27 -3.01
CA ILE A 405 26.30 10.81 -4.37
C ILE A 405 25.66 12.21 -4.35
N GLY A 406 25.11 12.65 -3.21
CA GLY A 406 24.49 13.98 -3.06
C GLY A 406 23.15 14.10 -3.76
N ILE A 407 22.31 13.06 -3.70
CA ILE A 407 21.00 13.03 -4.35
C ILE A 407 20.02 13.97 -3.61
N PRO A 408 19.28 14.86 -4.31
CA PRO A 408 18.27 15.70 -3.67
C PRO A 408 17.16 14.88 -2.99
N ALA A 409 16.62 15.39 -1.88
CA ALA A 409 15.55 14.72 -1.15
C ALA A 409 14.33 14.45 -2.05
N GLY A 410 13.73 13.27 -1.89
CA GLY A 410 12.56 12.81 -2.64
C GLY A 410 12.85 12.17 -4.01
N TYR A 411 14.07 12.33 -4.54
CA TYR A 411 14.48 11.68 -5.79
C TYR A 411 15.18 10.35 -5.52
N GLY A 412 14.86 9.36 -6.35
CA GLY A 412 15.69 8.16 -6.46
C GLY A 412 17.02 8.51 -7.15
N LEU A 413 18.08 7.76 -6.85
CA LEU A 413 19.39 7.94 -7.48
C LEU A 413 19.30 7.76 -9.00
N ARG A 414 18.62 6.70 -9.48
CA ARG A 414 18.46 6.46 -10.92
C ARG A 414 17.69 7.61 -11.59
N GLN A 415 16.65 8.10 -10.92
CA GLN A 415 15.83 9.22 -11.38
C GLN A 415 16.65 10.52 -11.44
N ALA A 416 17.44 10.81 -10.42
CA ALA A 416 18.29 12.00 -10.38
C ALA A 416 19.36 11.98 -11.50
N VAL A 417 19.99 10.84 -11.75
CA VAL A 417 20.94 10.67 -12.88
C VAL A 417 20.25 10.89 -14.22
N TRP A 418 19.05 10.31 -14.40
CA TRP A 418 18.27 10.52 -15.63
C TRP A 418 17.88 11.99 -15.81
N GLN A 419 17.40 12.67 -14.76
CA GLN A 419 17.02 14.07 -14.85
C GLN A 419 18.21 14.98 -15.13
N ALA A 420 19.37 14.72 -14.51
CA ALA A 420 20.60 15.40 -14.84
C ALA A 420 20.97 15.20 -16.33
N ALA A 421 20.82 13.98 -16.85
CA ALA A 421 21.06 13.68 -18.25
C ALA A 421 20.09 14.41 -19.18
N VAL A 422 18.78 14.43 -18.90
CA VAL A 422 17.78 15.16 -19.69
C VAL A 422 18.13 16.65 -19.74
N ASN A 423 18.41 17.25 -18.59
CA ASN A 423 18.78 18.67 -18.51
C ASN A 423 20.06 18.99 -19.28
N ALA A 424 21.07 18.11 -19.22
CA ALA A 424 22.30 18.27 -19.99
C ALA A 424 22.05 18.09 -21.49
N GLY A 425 21.17 17.15 -21.86
CA GLY A 425 20.74 16.88 -23.22
C GLY A 425 19.96 18.02 -23.86
N GLN A 426 19.08 18.68 -23.12
CA GLN A 426 18.36 19.87 -23.59
C GLN A 426 19.31 21.02 -23.98
N ARG A 427 20.43 21.15 -23.25
CA ARG A 427 21.41 22.22 -23.49
C ARG A 427 22.39 21.90 -24.61
N ASN A 428 22.83 20.64 -24.69
CA ASN A 428 24.00 20.27 -25.47
C ASN A 428 23.77 19.09 -26.45
N GLY A 429 22.53 18.59 -26.54
CA GLY A 429 22.13 17.53 -27.45
C GLY A 429 22.31 16.10 -26.91
N PHE A 430 21.89 15.14 -27.72
CA PHE A 430 21.81 13.72 -27.38
C PHE A 430 23.13 13.11 -26.90
N LYS A 431 24.26 13.52 -27.50
CA LYS A 431 25.58 13.03 -27.07
C LYS A 431 25.84 13.35 -25.60
N THR A 432 25.59 14.58 -25.17
CA THR A 432 25.78 14.98 -23.77
C THR A 432 24.81 14.27 -22.84
N TYR A 433 23.57 14.02 -23.28
CA TYR A 433 22.62 13.18 -22.54
C TYR A 433 23.21 11.77 -22.25
N ILE A 434 23.71 11.09 -23.28
CA ILE A 434 24.33 9.76 -23.14
C ILE A 434 25.59 9.82 -22.28
N ASP A 435 26.44 10.82 -22.46
CA ASP A 435 27.66 10.98 -21.68
C ASP A 435 27.36 11.22 -20.19
N THR A 436 26.29 11.96 -19.85
CA THR A 436 25.85 12.15 -18.46
C THR A 436 25.30 10.85 -17.84
N LEU A 437 24.52 10.05 -18.58
CA LEU A 437 24.09 8.73 -18.09
C LEU A 437 25.29 7.83 -17.77
N ARG A 438 26.29 7.81 -18.65
CA ARG A 438 27.53 7.04 -18.47
C ARG A 438 28.35 7.53 -17.27
N GLN A 439 28.43 8.84 -17.07
CA GLN A 439 29.10 9.40 -15.88
C GLN A 439 28.43 8.93 -14.59
N GLY A 440 27.09 8.94 -14.54
CA GLY A 440 26.34 8.36 -13.41
C GLY A 440 26.63 6.87 -13.21
N ALA A 441 26.64 6.09 -14.30
CA ALA A 441 26.99 4.67 -14.25
C ALA A 441 28.42 4.43 -13.73
N VAL A 442 29.39 5.26 -14.12
CA VAL A 442 30.78 5.18 -13.64
C VAL A 442 30.88 5.51 -12.15
N GLN A 443 30.12 6.49 -11.64
CA GLN A 443 30.09 6.81 -10.21
C GLN A 443 29.59 5.64 -9.36
N ILE A 444 28.65 4.85 -9.88
CA ILE A 444 28.15 3.63 -9.21
C ILE A 444 29.15 2.48 -9.36
N ASN A 445 29.78 2.34 -10.53
CA ASN A 445 30.73 1.27 -10.84
C ASN A 445 32.14 1.54 -10.32
N THR A 446 32.27 1.77 -9.01
CA THR A 446 33.55 1.95 -8.33
C THR A 446 34.06 0.63 -7.73
N GLN A 447 35.39 0.45 -7.70
CA GLN A 447 36.00 -0.71 -7.04
C GLN A 447 35.70 -0.66 -5.54
N GLN A 448 34.75 -1.47 -5.10
CA GLN A 448 34.46 -1.69 -3.70
C GLN A 448 34.03 -3.13 -3.48
N THR A 449 34.66 -3.78 -2.51
CA THR A 449 34.06 -4.92 -1.85
C THR A 449 33.13 -4.43 -0.76
N GLY A 450 31.83 -4.52 -1.00
CA GLY A 450 30.78 -4.23 -0.02
C GLY A 450 30.16 -5.50 0.55
N ASN A 451 29.32 -5.33 1.57
CA ASN A 451 28.41 -6.38 2.02
C ASN A 451 27.37 -6.70 0.92
N ALA A 452 26.62 -7.80 1.10
CA ALA A 452 25.68 -8.28 0.09
C ALA A 452 24.63 -7.23 -0.32
N SER A 453 24.08 -6.46 0.62
CA SER A 453 23.10 -5.41 0.34
C SER A 453 23.66 -4.33 -0.57
N GLN A 454 24.88 -3.85 -0.31
CA GLN A 454 25.54 -2.83 -1.12
C GLN A 454 25.84 -3.32 -2.54
N VAL A 455 26.32 -4.56 -2.67
CA VAL A 455 26.62 -5.14 -3.98
C VAL A 455 25.34 -5.33 -4.81
N VAL A 456 24.27 -5.85 -4.21
CA VAL A 456 22.99 -6.03 -4.88
C VAL A 456 22.41 -4.68 -5.30
N ALA A 457 22.37 -3.70 -4.40
CA ALA A 457 21.87 -2.36 -4.68
C ALA A 457 22.62 -1.70 -5.85
N ARG A 458 23.97 -1.69 -5.79
CA ARG A 458 24.80 -1.13 -6.86
C ARG A 458 24.61 -1.86 -8.19
N SER A 459 24.57 -3.20 -8.17
CA SER A 459 24.35 -3.99 -9.38
C SER A 459 23.01 -3.68 -10.03
N ARG A 460 21.95 -3.51 -9.23
CA ARG A 460 20.60 -3.19 -9.69
C ARG A 460 20.56 -1.82 -10.33
N MET A 461 21.05 -0.79 -9.62
CA MET A 461 21.07 0.58 -10.11
C MET A 461 21.90 0.72 -11.39
N LEU A 462 23.09 0.12 -11.42
CA LEU A 462 23.97 0.15 -12.58
C LEU A 462 23.31 -0.51 -13.80
N ALA A 463 22.69 -1.68 -13.61
CA ALA A 463 21.97 -2.36 -14.68
C ALA A 463 20.81 -1.52 -15.22
N ASP A 464 20.07 -0.82 -14.35
CA ASP A 464 18.97 0.03 -14.77
C ASP A 464 19.43 1.25 -15.59
N LEU A 465 20.54 1.90 -15.21
CA LEU A 465 21.12 2.99 -16.00
C LEU A 465 21.62 2.52 -17.37
N VAL A 466 22.18 1.32 -17.44
CA VAL A 466 22.63 0.71 -18.70
C VAL A 466 21.44 0.38 -19.60
N VAL A 467 20.34 -0.11 -19.02
CA VAL A 467 19.09 -0.33 -19.76
C VAL A 467 18.53 1.00 -20.29
N LEU A 468 18.60 2.07 -19.50
CA LEU A 468 18.19 3.41 -19.92
C LEU A 468 19.07 3.95 -21.06
N GLU A 469 20.39 3.79 -20.98
CA GLU A 469 21.32 4.14 -22.05
C GLU A 469 21.00 3.36 -23.34
N HIS A 470 20.81 2.04 -23.22
CA HIS A 470 20.47 1.18 -24.35
C HIS A 470 19.13 1.55 -24.99
N PHE A 471 18.09 1.78 -24.18
CA PHE A 471 16.79 2.27 -24.63
C PHE A 471 16.96 3.57 -25.42
N SER A 472 17.72 4.51 -24.86
CA SER A 472 17.86 5.84 -25.45
C SER A 472 18.59 5.84 -26.79
N LYS A 473 19.61 4.98 -26.95
CA LYS A 473 20.29 4.80 -28.25
C LYS A 473 19.43 4.08 -29.27
N THR A 474 18.65 3.09 -28.82
CA THR A 474 17.74 2.35 -29.71
C THR A 474 16.69 3.28 -30.30
N TYR A 475 16.21 4.26 -29.52
CA TYR A 475 15.23 5.27 -29.94
C TYR A 475 15.85 6.67 -30.04
N GLU A 476 17.08 6.76 -30.54
CA GLU A 476 17.86 8.00 -30.56
C GLU A 476 17.11 9.17 -31.22
N GLN A 477 16.42 8.93 -32.33
CA GLN A 477 15.67 9.98 -33.03
C GLN A 477 14.55 10.55 -32.15
N ASP A 478 13.75 9.67 -31.53
CA ASP A 478 12.63 10.04 -30.68
C ASP A 478 13.11 10.72 -29.40
N VAL A 479 14.16 10.19 -28.77
CA VAL A 479 14.77 10.81 -27.59
C VAL A 479 15.39 12.17 -27.94
N THR A 480 16.05 12.29 -29.09
CA THR A 480 16.59 13.58 -29.56
C THR A 480 15.47 14.59 -29.79
N ALA A 481 14.31 14.16 -30.30
CA ALA A 481 13.14 15.01 -30.43
C ALA A 481 12.62 15.44 -29.05
N ALA A 482 12.47 14.50 -28.10
CA ALA A 482 12.05 14.81 -26.74
C ALA A 482 13.01 15.78 -26.01
N LEU A 483 14.32 15.67 -26.24
CA LEU A 483 15.32 16.58 -25.66
C LEU A 483 15.27 18.01 -26.24
N LYS A 484 14.60 18.24 -27.37
CA LYS A 484 14.40 19.60 -27.90
C LYS A 484 13.29 20.36 -27.19
N GLU A 485 12.41 19.66 -26.48
CA GLU A 485 11.38 20.28 -25.65
C GLU A 485 12.03 21.04 -24.49
N LYS A 486 11.37 22.10 -24.00
CA LYS A 486 11.93 22.97 -22.94
C LYS A 486 11.39 22.65 -21.56
N GLY A 487 12.28 22.65 -20.57
CA GLY A 487 11.93 22.44 -19.16
C GLY A 487 11.18 21.12 -18.96
N ASN A 488 10.08 21.16 -18.20
CA ASN A 488 9.34 19.96 -17.83
C ASN A 488 8.68 19.23 -19.01
N ALA A 489 8.50 19.89 -20.15
CA ALA A 489 7.92 19.26 -21.35
C ALA A 489 8.81 18.13 -21.90
N ALA A 490 10.12 18.19 -21.70
CA ALA A 490 11.03 17.13 -22.12
C ALA A 490 10.82 15.82 -21.35
N PHE A 491 10.51 15.88 -20.05
CA PHE A 491 10.19 14.68 -19.27
C PHE A 491 8.89 14.05 -19.76
N GLY A 492 7.87 14.87 -20.05
CA GLY A 492 6.61 14.40 -20.63
C GLY A 492 6.80 13.76 -22.01
N ALA A 493 7.60 14.38 -22.88
CA ALA A 493 7.93 13.82 -24.19
C ALA A 493 8.73 12.51 -24.07
N PHE A 494 9.72 12.44 -23.17
CA PHE A 494 10.47 11.21 -22.92
C PHE A 494 9.57 10.09 -22.38
N ALA A 495 8.63 10.42 -21.48
CA ALA A 495 7.65 9.47 -20.98
C ALA A 495 6.76 8.93 -22.11
N GLN A 496 6.36 9.75 -23.08
CA GLN A 496 5.62 9.27 -24.26
C GLN A 496 6.44 8.31 -25.13
N VAL A 497 7.73 8.63 -25.37
CA VAL A 497 8.65 7.73 -26.09
C VAL A 497 8.78 6.41 -25.34
N TYR A 498 8.91 6.46 -24.01
CA TYR A 498 8.94 5.28 -23.17
C TYR A 498 7.65 4.45 -23.26
N GLU A 499 6.48 5.05 -23.06
CA GLU A 499 5.20 4.35 -23.14
C GLU A 499 4.97 3.66 -24.49
N ALA A 500 5.37 4.31 -25.59
CA ALA A 500 5.26 3.75 -26.93
C ALA A 500 6.17 2.53 -27.16
N ASN A 501 7.26 2.40 -26.40
CA ASN A 501 8.33 1.45 -26.67
C ASN A 501 8.61 0.45 -25.55
N LYS A 502 8.05 0.63 -24.35
CA LYS A 502 8.32 -0.23 -23.16
C LYS A 502 7.94 -1.70 -23.33
N ASN A 503 7.07 -2.00 -24.29
CA ASN A 503 6.65 -3.38 -24.61
C ASN A 503 7.55 -4.06 -25.64
N LYS A 504 8.50 -3.35 -26.25
CA LYS A 504 9.44 -3.90 -27.26
C LYS A 504 10.58 -4.72 -26.62
N GLY A 505 10.77 -4.63 -25.31
CA GLY A 505 11.74 -5.43 -24.58
C GLY A 505 11.31 -5.56 -23.12
N SER A 506 11.29 -6.78 -22.59
CA SER A 506 10.88 -7.03 -21.19
C SER A 506 11.75 -6.28 -20.17
N VAL A 507 13.01 -6.03 -20.51
CA VAL A 507 13.96 -5.29 -19.67
C VAL A 507 13.58 -3.81 -19.51
N TYR A 508 12.86 -3.21 -20.47
CA TYR A 508 12.45 -1.80 -20.41
C TYR A 508 11.39 -1.52 -19.34
N GLN A 509 10.71 -2.55 -18.83
CA GLN A 509 9.82 -2.41 -17.67
C GLN A 509 10.58 -1.96 -16.41
N ARG A 510 11.90 -2.13 -16.36
CA ARG A 510 12.76 -1.65 -15.26
C ARG A 510 12.88 -0.12 -15.22
N LEU A 511 12.49 0.57 -16.28
CA LEU A 511 12.57 2.04 -16.38
C LEU A 511 11.32 2.76 -15.86
N ASP A 512 10.24 2.03 -15.55
CA ASP A 512 8.98 2.61 -15.04
C ASP A 512 9.26 3.48 -13.81
N SER A 513 10.06 2.99 -12.85
CA SER A 513 10.42 3.70 -11.59
C SER A 513 11.44 4.84 -11.76
N ILE A 514 11.92 5.08 -12.99
CA ILE A 514 12.88 6.14 -13.30
C ILE A 514 12.16 7.28 -14.03
N ILE A 515 11.29 6.92 -14.97
CA ILE A 515 10.67 7.84 -15.93
C ILE A 515 9.32 8.35 -15.44
N ARG A 516 8.56 7.54 -14.67
CA ARG A 516 7.30 7.94 -14.03
C ARG A 516 7.58 8.44 -12.61
#